data_AF-A0A7W1MCQ0-F1
#
_entry.id   AF-A0A7W1MCQ0-F1
#
_cell.length_a   1.000
_cell.length_b   1.000
_cell.length_c   1.000
_cell.angle_alpha   90.00
_cell.angle_beta   90.00
_cell.angle_gamma   90.00
#
_symmetry.space_group_name_H-M   'P 1'
#
loop_
_entity.id
_entity.type
_entity.pdbx_description
1 polymer ?
#
loop_
_entity_poly.entity_id
_entity_poly.type
_entity_poly.pdbx_seq_one_letter_code
_entity_poly.pdbx_strand_id
1 'polypeptide(L)'
;MSTSNITLLHQTLKASHAAHSLNSTDRQKIAMQAIKGDIPVSHVADHYNVSRKFIYKQKNKALGGVDYAFKELPSDDNKVLYHIPVTKKWLEQAVLASIFTCRASYQGVSDFFQLFGSYYSRYFFR
;
A
#
# COMPACT_ATOMS: atom_id res chain seq x y z
N MET A 1 11.12 20.44 58.62
CA MET A 1 11.83 21.01 57.45
C MET A 1 12.03 19.88 56.46
N SER A 2 11.10 19.75 55.53
CA SER A 2 11.02 18.66 54.55
C SER A 2 11.42 19.23 53.19
N THR A 3 12.32 18.56 52.47
CA THR A 3 12.40 18.50 50.98
C THR A 3 13.70 17.85 50.54
N SER A 4 13.70 16.52 50.46
CA SER A 4 14.68 15.75 49.68
C SER A 4 13.93 15.05 48.53
N ASN A 5 13.50 15.84 47.54
CA ASN A 5 12.83 15.40 46.31
C ASN A 5 13.79 15.44 45.11
N ILE A 6 14.95 14.79 45.19
CA ILE A 6 15.93 14.79 44.08
C ILE A 6 15.98 13.45 43.32
N THR A 7 15.32 12.38 43.79
CA THR A 7 15.57 11.03 43.23
C THR A 7 14.61 10.55 42.14
N LEU A 8 13.65 11.34 41.63
CA LEU A 8 12.68 10.83 40.63
C LEU A 8 12.38 11.80 39.47
N LEU A 9 13.41 12.34 38.83
CA LEU A 9 13.27 12.98 37.49
C LEU A 9 14.01 12.20 36.38
N HIS A 10 14.08 10.86 36.48
CA HIS A 10 14.60 10.01 35.40
C HIS A 10 13.50 9.23 34.65
N GLN A 11 12.24 9.69 34.65
CA GLN A 11 11.17 8.84 34.10
C GLN A 11 9.97 9.55 33.45
N THR A 12 10.12 10.77 32.94
CA THR A 12 8.99 11.51 32.33
C THR A 12 9.35 12.32 31.08
N LEU A 13 10.07 11.72 30.13
CA LEU A 13 9.92 12.09 28.72
C LEU A 13 9.59 10.82 27.93
N LYS A 14 8.32 10.41 28.08
CA LYS A 14 7.60 9.48 27.22
C LYS A 14 8.04 9.76 25.78
N ALA A 15 8.80 8.83 25.19
CA ALA A 15 9.37 8.96 23.85
C ALA A 15 8.25 9.33 22.86
N SER A 16 8.09 10.61 22.58
CA SER A 16 7.26 11.09 21.50
C SER A 16 7.86 10.43 20.26
N HIS A 17 7.04 9.68 19.54
CA HIS A 17 7.48 8.81 18.47
C HIS A 17 8.17 9.65 17.38
N ALA A 18 9.49 9.86 17.47
CA ALA A 18 10.27 10.58 16.46
C ALA A 18 10.11 9.94 15.08
N ALA A 19 9.92 8.62 15.06
CA ALA A 19 9.56 7.86 13.88
C ALA A 19 8.21 8.26 13.24
N HIS A 20 7.32 8.93 13.98
CA HIS A 20 6.00 9.36 13.52
C HIS A 20 6.00 10.83 13.04
N SER A 21 6.92 11.65 13.56
CA SER A 21 7.11 13.04 13.10
C SER A 21 7.97 13.16 11.84
N LEU A 22 8.73 12.11 11.47
CA LEU A 22 9.53 12.10 10.24
C LEU A 22 8.65 12.14 8.98
N ASN A 23 8.91 13.13 8.12
CA ASN A 23 8.32 13.26 6.80
C ASN A 23 8.80 12.14 5.83
N SER A 24 8.22 12.07 4.64
CA SER A 24 8.59 11.05 3.64
C SER A 24 10.04 11.20 3.13
N THR A 25 10.50 12.43 2.94
CA THR A 25 11.85 12.75 2.44
C THR A 25 12.94 12.29 3.40
N ASP A 26 12.76 12.48 4.70
CA ASP A 26 13.72 12.09 5.72
C ASP A 26 13.78 10.57 5.86
N ARG A 27 12.64 9.88 5.73
CA ARG A 27 12.61 8.41 5.67
C ARG A 27 13.36 7.86 4.46
N GLN A 28 13.26 8.53 3.31
CA GLN A 28 14.03 8.16 2.12
C GLN A 28 15.53 8.39 2.33
N LYS A 29 15.93 9.54 2.91
CA LYS A 29 17.35 9.80 3.26
C LYS A 29 17.91 8.74 4.21
N ILE A 30 17.17 8.39 5.26
CA ILE A 30 17.55 7.31 6.21
C ILE A 30 17.73 5.98 5.47
N ALA A 31 16.80 5.62 4.57
CA ALA A 31 16.91 4.40 3.79
C ALA A 31 18.16 4.41 2.89
N MET A 32 18.42 5.52 2.18
CA MET A 32 19.59 5.65 1.32
C MET A 32 20.91 5.59 2.08
N GLN A 33 21.00 6.24 3.25
CA GLN A 33 22.18 6.14 4.12
C GLN A 33 22.41 4.70 4.59
N ALA A 34 21.35 3.99 4.96
CA ALA A 34 21.43 2.59 5.40
C ALA A 34 21.74 1.60 4.26
N ILE A 35 21.42 1.95 3.01
CA ILE A 35 21.81 1.20 1.82
C ILE A 35 23.28 1.45 1.48
N LYS A 36 23.71 2.72 1.50
CA LYS A 36 25.09 3.12 1.18
C LYS A 36 26.12 2.46 2.12
N GLY A 37 25.80 2.35 3.40
CA GLY A 37 26.62 1.61 4.36
C GLY A 37 27.84 2.36 4.91
N ASP A 38 28.06 3.62 4.50
CA ASP A 38 29.16 4.47 4.99
C ASP A 38 29.13 4.72 6.50
N ILE A 39 27.92 4.82 7.07
CA ILE A 39 27.69 5.11 8.48
C ILE A 39 27.00 3.89 9.10
N PRO A 40 27.51 3.35 10.23
CA PRO A 40 26.84 2.26 10.93
C PRO A 40 25.42 2.64 11.34
N VAL A 41 24.50 1.67 11.25
CA VAL A 41 23.06 1.86 11.53
C VAL A 41 22.80 2.39 12.94
N SER A 42 23.68 2.11 13.91
CA SER A 42 23.62 2.69 15.26
C SER A 42 23.73 4.22 15.24
N HIS A 43 24.73 4.77 14.55
CA HIS A 43 24.93 6.21 14.51
C HIS A 43 23.81 6.93 13.73
N VAL A 44 23.27 6.29 12.69
CA VAL A 44 22.09 6.83 11.98
C VAL A 44 20.85 6.81 12.88
N ALA A 45 20.69 5.76 13.70
CA ALA A 45 19.59 5.66 14.67
C ALA A 45 19.65 6.79 15.69
N ASP A 46 20.84 7.03 16.23
CA ASP A 46 21.08 8.05 17.24
C ASP A 46 20.88 9.46 16.66
N HIS A 47 21.38 9.73 15.44
CA HIS A 47 21.23 11.03 14.76
C HIS A 47 19.77 11.42 14.52
N TYR A 48 18.93 10.46 14.11
CA TYR A 48 17.51 10.71 13.84
C TYR A 48 16.61 10.41 15.05
N ASN A 49 17.20 10.04 16.20
CA ASN A 49 16.50 9.62 17.42
C ASN A 49 15.42 8.54 17.17
N VAL A 50 15.73 7.57 16.30
CA VAL A 50 14.84 6.46 15.92
C VAL A 50 15.46 5.11 16.28
N SER A 51 14.64 4.06 16.37
CA SER A 51 15.16 2.73 16.63
C SER A 51 15.91 2.14 15.42
N ARG A 52 16.94 1.32 15.67
CA ARG A 52 17.65 0.56 14.61
C ARG A 52 16.67 -0.28 13.77
N LYS A 53 15.66 -0.87 14.41
CA LYS A 53 14.59 -1.64 13.75
C LYS A 53 13.82 -0.80 12.73
N PHE A 54 13.57 0.48 13.03
CA PHE A 54 12.92 1.39 12.09
C PHE A 54 13.78 1.65 10.85
N ILE A 55 15.10 1.83 11.02
CA ILE A 55 16.02 2.03 9.90
C ILE A 55 16.04 0.82 8.99
N TYR A 56 16.18 -0.39 9.55
CA TYR A 56 16.11 -1.62 8.76
C TYR A 56 14.78 -1.74 8.00
N LYS A 57 13.66 -1.32 8.62
CA LYS A 57 12.36 -1.27 7.94
C LYS A 57 12.36 -0.30 6.75
N GLN A 58 12.97 0.89 6.89
CA GLN A 58 13.07 1.85 5.77
C GLN A 58 14.00 1.34 4.67
N LYS A 59 15.15 0.73 5.02
CA LYS A 59 16.06 0.09 4.07
C LYS A 59 15.36 -0.99 3.26
N ASN A 60 14.67 -1.91 3.93
CA ASN A 60 13.95 -3.00 3.25
C ASN A 60 12.81 -2.48 2.39
N LYS A 61 12.14 -1.40 2.81
CA LYS A 61 11.11 -0.75 2.00
C LYS A 61 11.70 -0.15 0.71
N ALA A 62 12.86 0.52 0.80
CA ALA A 62 13.53 1.08 -0.36
C ALA A 62 14.04 -0.01 -1.31
N LEU A 63 14.69 -1.05 -0.78
CA LEU A 63 15.12 -2.21 -1.58
C LEU A 63 13.94 -2.90 -2.26
N GLY A 64 12.84 -3.17 -1.54
CA GLY A 64 11.64 -3.74 -2.16
C GLY A 64 11.01 -2.84 -3.23
N GLY A 65 11.13 -1.52 -3.12
CA GLY A 65 10.71 -0.57 -4.16
C GLY A 65 11.61 -0.63 -5.39
N VAL A 66 12.93 -0.76 -5.20
CA VAL A 66 13.90 -0.97 -6.27
C VAL A 66 13.64 -2.31 -6.95
N ASP A 67 13.52 -3.39 -6.18
CA ASP A 67 13.21 -4.73 -6.69
C ASP A 67 11.90 -4.73 -7.48
N TYR A 68 10.88 -4.01 -7.02
CA TYR A 68 9.63 -3.85 -7.76
C TYR A 68 9.82 -3.09 -9.08
N ALA A 69 10.61 -2.02 -9.08
CA ALA A 69 10.87 -1.22 -10.29
C ALA A 69 11.68 -2.00 -11.34
N PHE A 70 12.54 -2.92 -10.90
CA PHE A 70 13.35 -3.78 -11.78
C PHE A 70 12.72 -5.16 -12.02
N LYS A 71 11.56 -5.46 -11.44
CA LYS A 71 10.85 -6.71 -11.68
C LYS A 71 10.36 -6.72 -13.12
N GLU A 72 10.78 -7.73 -13.88
CA GLU A 72 10.22 -8.00 -15.20
C GLU A 72 8.70 -8.18 -15.07
N LEU A 73 7.93 -7.42 -15.86
CA LEU A 73 6.48 -7.55 -15.84
C LEU A 73 6.14 -8.98 -16.29
N PRO A 74 5.29 -9.71 -15.54
CA PRO A 74 4.78 -10.99 -16.02
C PRO A 74 4.06 -10.78 -17.37
N SER A 75 4.03 -11.84 -18.20
CA SER A 75 3.33 -11.87 -19.49
C SER A 75 2.03 -11.07 -19.45
N ASP A 76 1.87 -10.19 -20.44
CA ASP A 76 0.84 -9.14 -20.54
C ASP A 76 -0.61 -9.67 -20.47
N ASP A 77 -0.79 -11.00 -20.56
CA ASP A 77 -2.09 -11.68 -20.58
C ASP A 77 -2.97 -11.38 -19.36
N ASN A 78 -2.38 -11.03 -18.21
CA ASN A 78 -3.12 -10.66 -16.99
C ASN A 78 -3.04 -9.18 -16.62
N LYS A 79 -2.46 -8.33 -17.48
CA LYS A 79 -2.37 -6.90 -17.22
C LYS A 79 -3.71 -6.23 -17.51
N VAL A 80 -4.41 -5.83 -16.45
CA VAL A 80 -5.64 -5.05 -16.58
C VAL A 80 -5.30 -3.69 -17.18
N LEU A 81 -5.67 -3.46 -18.45
CA LEU A 81 -5.39 -2.22 -19.16
C LEU A 81 -6.20 -1.04 -18.59
N TYR A 82 -7.48 -1.28 -18.25
CA TYR A 82 -8.38 -0.27 -17.70
C TYR A 82 -9.38 -0.89 -16.73
N HIS A 83 -9.68 -0.19 -15.63
CA HIS A 83 -10.78 -0.51 -14.74
C HIS A 83 -12.00 0.31 -15.14
N ILE A 84 -13.06 -0.35 -15.60
CA ILE A 84 -14.31 0.31 -15.95
C ILE A 84 -15.20 0.35 -14.71
N PRO A 85 -15.65 1.53 -14.25
CA PRO A 85 -16.58 1.62 -13.12
C PRO A 85 -17.96 1.09 -13.53
N VAL A 86 -18.32 -0.08 -13.01
CA VAL A 86 -19.64 -0.68 -13.23
C VAL A 86 -20.66 0.02 -12.33
N THR A 87 -21.46 0.92 -12.90
CA THR A 87 -22.60 1.57 -12.22
C THR A 87 -23.93 0.97 -12.69
N LYS A 88 -25.00 1.19 -11.93
CA LYS A 88 -26.35 0.73 -12.34
C LYS A 88 -26.76 1.29 -13.71
N LYS A 89 -26.46 2.57 -13.97
CA LYS A 89 -26.74 3.21 -15.26
C LYS A 89 -25.93 2.61 -16.41
N TRP A 90 -24.69 2.23 -16.13
CA TRP A 90 -23.85 1.53 -17.11
C TRP A 90 -24.42 0.15 -17.45
N LEU A 91 -24.92 -0.61 -16.46
CA LEU A 91 -25.58 -1.90 -16.69
C LEU A 91 -26.86 -1.76 -17.52
N GLU A 92 -27.70 -0.75 -17.22
CA GLU A 92 -28.90 -0.43 -18.01
C GLU A 92 -28.54 -0.15 -19.48
N GLN A 93 -27.49 0.64 -19.72
CA GLN A 93 -27.00 0.93 -21.07
C GLN A 93 -26.43 -0.30 -21.79
N ALA A 94 -25.69 -1.16 -21.07
CA ALA A 94 -25.15 -2.39 -21.62
C ALA A 94 -26.24 -3.38 -22.06
N VAL A 95 -27.32 -3.50 -21.28
CA VAL A 95 -28.50 -4.32 -21.63
C VAL A 95 -29.15 -3.77 -22.90
N LEU A 96 -29.41 -2.46 -22.96
CA LEU A 96 -30.04 -1.82 -24.12
C LEU A 96 -29.15 -1.95 -25.37
N ALA A 97 -27.85 -1.73 -25.26
CA ALA A 97 -26.91 -1.91 -26.37
C ALA A 97 -26.87 -3.36 -26.87
N SER A 98 -26.96 -4.36 -25.98
CA SER A 98 -26.99 -5.77 -26.37
C SER A 98 -28.25 -6.11 -27.17
N ILE A 99 -29.40 -5.56 -26.79
CA ILE A 99 -30.68 -5.79 -27.48
C ILE A 99 -30.70 -5.04 -28.82
N PHE A 100 -30.28 -3.77 -28.85
CA PHE A 100 -30.38 -2.94 -30.05
C PHE A 100 -29.26 -3.18 -31.07
N THR A 101 -28.02 -3.34 -30.63
CA THR A 101 -26.86 -3.49 -31.52
C THR A 101 -26.58 -4.95 -31.84
N CYS A 102 -26.52 -5.80 -30.82
CA CYS A 102 -26.20 -7.21 -31.01
C CYS A 102 -27.43 -8.07 -31.37
N ARG A 103 -28.63 -7.49 -31.34
CA ARG A 103 -29.92 -8.18 -31.55
C ARG A 103 -30.05 -9.43 -30.69
N ALA A 104 -29.44 -9.41 -29.51
CA ALA A 104 -29.48 -10.53 -28.60
C ALA A 104 -30.91 -10.73 -28.10
N SER A 105 -31.34 -11.99 -27.99
CA SER A 105 -32.63 -12.30 -27.37
C SER A 105 -32.59 -11.86 -25.91
N TYR A 106 -33.75 -11.45 -25.37
CA TYR A 106 -33.87 -11.08 -23.96
C TYR A 106 -33.32 -12.18 -23.03
N GLN A 107 -33.61 -13.44 -23.37
CA GLN A 107 -33.11 -14.59 -22.64
C GLN A 107 -31.58 -14.69 -22.67
N GLY A 108 -30.95 -14.50 -23.84
CA GLY A 108 -29.48 -14.53 -23.95
C GLY A 108 -28.81 -13.42 -23.15
N VAL A 109 -29.43 -12.24 -23.05
CA VAL A 109 -28.93 -11.14 -22.21
C VAL A 109 -29.07 -11.49 -20.73
N SER A 110 -30.22 -12.02 -20.31
CA SER A 110 -30.45 -12.45 -18.92
C SER A 110 -29.43 -13.53 -18.49
N ASP A 111 -29.22 -14.54 -19.33
CA ASP A 111 -28.28 -15.63 -19.06
C ASP A 111 -26.84 -15.13 -18.96
N PHE A 112 -26.44 -14.18 -19.83
CA PHE A 112 -25.13 -13.55 -19.77
C PHE A 112 -24.89 -12.83 -18.44
N PHE A 113 -25.84 -12.00 -17.99
CA PHE A 113 -25.71 -11.29 -16.72
C PHE A 113 -25.78 -12.22 -15.50
N GLN A 114 -26.55 -13.31 -15.58
CA GLN A 114 -26.61 -14.33 -14.53
C GLN A 114 -25.28 -15.08 -14.38
N LEU A 115 -24.67 -15.49 -15.51
CA LEU A 115 -23.33 -16.06 -15.52
C LEU A 115 -22.30 -15.08 -14.99
N PHE A 116 -22.30 -13.84 -15.49
CA PHE A 116 -21.38 -12.79 -15.05
C PHE A 116 -21.44 -12.55 -13.53
N GLY A 117 -22.65 -12.47 -12.95
CA GLY A 117 -22.85 -12.33 -11.51
C GLY A 117 -22.39 -13.55 -10.70
N SER A 118 -22.64 -14.77 -11.19
CA SER A 118 -22.20 -16.01 -10.55
C SER A 118 -20.66 -16.13 -10.51
N TYR A 119 -20.00 -15.75 -11.61
CA TYR A 119 -18.54 -15.67 -11.68
C TYR A 119 -17.99 -14.63 -10.70
N TYR A 120 -18.54 -13.40 -10.69
CA TYR A 120 -18.04 -12.35 -9.80
C TYR A 120 -18.12 -12.73 -8.31
N SER A 121 -19.22 -13.38 -7.89
CA SER A 121 -19.39 -13.88 -6.52
C SER A 121 -18.31 -14.91 -6.12
N ARG A 122 -17.88 -15.75 -7.06
CA ARG A 122 -16.88 -16.81 -6.80
C ARG A 122 -15.43 -16.31 -6.74
N TYR A 123 -15.09 -15.25 -7.46
CA TYR A 123 -13.72 -14.73 -7.54
C TYR A 123 -13.44 -13.55 -6.59
N PHE A 124 -14.48 -12.84 -6.13
CA PHE A 124 -14.30 -11.68 -5.24
C PHE A 124 -14.40 -12.01 -3.74
N PHE A 125 -15.00 -13.14 -3.37
CA PHE A 125 -15.14 -13.60 -1.96
C PHE A 125 -14.13 -14.70 -1.55
N ARG A 126 -13.02 -14.85 -2.27
CA ARG A 126 -11.92 -15.77 -1.91
C ARG A 126 -10.60 -15.03 -1.89
#